data_AF-A0AAD4N9H5-F1
#
_entry.id   AF-A0AAD4N9H5-F1
#
_cell.length_a   1.000
_cell.length_b   1.000
_cell.length_c   1.000
_cell.angle_alpha   90.00
_cell.angle_beta   90.00
_cell.angle_gamma   90.00
#
_symmetry.space_group_name_H-M   'P 1'
#
loop_
_entity.id
_entity.type
_entity.pdbx_description
1 polymer ?
#
loop_
_entity_poly.entity_id
_entity_poly.type
_entity_poly.pdbx_seq_one_letter_code
_entity_poly.pdbx_strand_id
1 'polypeptide(L)'
;MGSIASSSEPGIDGIEDNDECKPCDCDPSHHRAFKAEIINVPQRYGNPDGYLSNITAYFSHAFLHWLVEVNFKCNNCGRKFMCTMDFDVGGKHWYWNKVSDNRPIKYSAGIDRPLEYVEHQYGEMQGDGYSIISFNCIHWAKDFYSRLTGEPLTGDPSS
;
A
#
# COMPACT_ATOMS: atom_id res chain seq x y z
N MET A 1 -38.72 -2.93 9.73
CA MET A 1 -37.78 -3.57 8.79
C MET A 1 -37.57 -2.60 7.64
N GLY A 2 -36.39 -2.00 7.56
CA GLY A 2 -36.04 -1.03 6.52
C GLY A 2 -34.53 -0.89 6.52
N SER A 3 -33.87 -1.72 5.72
CA SER A 3 -32.43 -1.78 5.58
C SER A 3 -31.90 -0.49 4.96
N ILE A 4 -30.93 0.12 5.63
CA ILE A 4 -30.20 1.28 5.15
C ILE A 4 -29.17 0.75 4.16
N ALA A 5 -29.32 1.09 2.88
CA ALA A 5 -28.34 0.77 1.86
C ALA A 5 -27.04 1.53 2.16
N SER A 6 -25.95 0.79 2.36
CA SER A 6 -24.61 1.33 2.49
C SER A 6 -24.19 1.92 1.15
N SER A 7 -23.98 3.23 1.12
CA SER A 7 -23.48 3.99 -0.03
C SER A 7 -22.07 3.54 -0.41
N SER A 8 -21.90 3.14 -1.66
CA SER A 8 -20.63 2.91 -2.32
C SER A 8 -19.84 4.22 -2.41
N GLU A 9 -18.58 4.19 -1.98
CA GLU A 9 -17.61 5.28 -2.16
C GLU A 9 -17.23 5.44 -3.65
N PRO A 10 -16.85 6.66 -4.10
CA PRO A 10 -16.62 6.95 -5.51
C PRO A 10 -15.34 6.29 -6.03
N GLY A 11 -15.45 5.64 -7.18
CA GLY A 11 -14.39 4.88 -7.83
C GLY A 11 -13.31 5.76 -8.46
N ILE A 12 -12.06 5.31 -8.34
CA ILE A 12 -10.91 5.84 -9.06
C ILE A 12 -10.99 5.32 -10.50
N ASP A 13 -11.23 6.21 -11.47
CA ASP A 13 -11.14 5.87 -12.89
C ASP A 13 -9.72 5.38 -13.22
N GLY A 14 -9.61 4.13 -13.68
CA GLY A 14 -8.36 3.55 -14.20
C GLY A 14 -7.70 2.47 -13.34
N ILE A 15 -8.33 2.04 -12.25
CA ILE A 15 -7.92 0.82 -11.54
C ILE A 15 -8.93 -0.27 -11.90
N GLU A 16 -8.60 -1.10 -12.90
CA GLU A 16 -9.41 -2.27 -13.21
C GLU A 16 -9.47 -3.17 -11.98
N ASP A 17 -10.68 -3.53 -11.57
CA ASP A 17 -10.96 -4.47 -10.49
C ASP A 17 -10.28 -5.81 -10.83
N ASN A 18 -9.09 -6.05 -10.30
CA ASN A 18 -8.38 -7.29 -10.52
C ASN A 18 -8.77 -8.28 -9.43
N ASP A 19 -9.71 -9.17 -9.75
CA ASP A 19 -10.16 -10.23 -8.83
C ASP A 19 -8.97 -11.06 -8.30
N GLU A 20 -7.87 -11.20 -9.04
CA GLU A 20 -6.68 -11.91 -8.56
C GLU A 20 -6.00 -11.23 -7.35
N CYS A 21 -6.24 -9.94 -7.15
CA CYS A 21 -5.68 -9.17 -6.04
C CYS A 21 -6.58 -9.16 -4.80
N LYS A 22 -7.86 -9.53 -4.93
CA LYS A 22 -8.81 -9.55 -3.81
C LYS A 22 -8.71 -10.83 -2.97
N PRO A 23 -8.92 -10.75 -1.64
CA PRO A 23 -8.98 -11.92 -0.78
C PRO A 23 -10.12 -12.85 -1.20
N CYS A 24 -9.99 -14.16 -0.92
CA CYS A 24 -11.11 -15.08 -1.04
C CYS A 24 -12.09 -14.93 0.13
N ASP A 25 -13.30 -15.48 -0.05
CA ASP A 25 -14.36 -15.52 0.98
C ASP A 25 -14.10 -16.51 2.13
N CYS A 26 -12.88 -17.03 2.26
CA CYS A 26 -12.51 -17.85 3.41
C CYS A 26 -12.37 -16.99 4.67
N ASP A 27 -12.45 -17.64 5.85
CA ASP A 27 -12.15 -16.97 7.12
C ASP A 27 -10.78 -16.27 7.07
N PRO A 28 -10.67 -14.97 7.44
CA PRO A 28 -9.43 -14.21 7.43
C PRO A 28 -8.28 -14.83 8.24
N SER A 29 -8.57 -15.66 9.24
CA SER A 29 -7.55 -16.41 9.99
C SER A 29 -6.75 -17.39 9.12
N HIS A 30 -7.29 -17.80 7.96
CA HIS A 30 -6.56 -18.60 6.97
C HIS A 30 -5.63 -17.79 6.09
N HIS A 31 -5.71 -16.45 6.12
CA HIS A 31 -4.94 -15.57 5.25
C HIS A 31 -3.58 -15.26 5.87
N ARG A 32 -2.52 -15.65 5.18
CA ARG A 32 -1.14 -15.41 5.63
C ARG A 32 -0.35 -14.66 4.57
N ALA A 33 0.28 -13.58 5.00
CA ALA A 33 1.28 -12.89 4.22
C ALA A 33 2.52 -13.77 4.11
N PHE A 34 3.00 -13.96 2.88
CA PHE A 34 4.17 -14.77 2.59
C PHE A 34 5.33 -13.96 1.99
N LYS A 35 5.07 -12.73 1.53
CA LYS A 35 6.08 -11.84 0.94
C LYS A 35 5.69 -10.38 1.13
N ALA A 36 6.66 -9.54 1.45
CA ALA A 36 6.53 -8.08 1.43
C ALA A 36 7.56 -7.49 0.47
N GLU A 37 7.19 -6.45 -0.27
CA GLU A 37 8.04 -5.80 -1.26
C GLU A 37 7.88 -4.28 -1.20
N ILE A 38 8.99 -3.54 -1.27
CA ILE A 38 8.97 -2.09 -1.50
C ILE A 38 9.17 -1.85 -3.00
N ILE A 39 8.29 -1.05 -3.58
CA ILE A 39 8.36 -0.67 -5.00
C ILE A 39 8.41 0.85 -5.10
N ASN A 40 9.18 1.33 -6.08
CA ASN A 40 9.22 2.74 -6.41
C ASN A 40 8.45 2.99 -7.69
N VAL A 41 7.53 3.94 -7.62
CA VAL A 41 6.68 4.30 -8.74
C VAL A 41 6.91 5.76 -9.12
N PRO A 42 6.95 6.11 -10.42
CA PRO A 42 6.88 7.50 -10.82
C PRO A 42 5.57 8.09 -10.31
N GLN A 43 5.62 9.12 -9.46
CA GLN A 43 4.41 9.76 -8.96
C GLN A 43 3.78 10.56 -10.11
N ARG A 44 2.73 10.00 -10.73
CA ARG A 44 1.83 10.78 -11.58
C ARG A 44 0.78 11.39 -10.67
N TYR A 45 0.95 12.64 -10.25
CA TYR A 45 -0.15 13.38 -9.62
C TYR A 45 -1.23 13.63 -10.68
N GLY A 46 -2.19 12.71 -10.74
CA GLY A 46 -3.52 12.93 -11.32
C GLY A 46 -4.49 12.92 -10.16
N ASN A 47 -4.86 14.09 -9.65
CA ASN A 47 -5.99 14.21 -8.74
C ASN A 47 -7.28 14.03 -9.58
N PRO A 48 -8.14 13.02 -9.33
CA PRO A 48 -9.42 12.92 -10.01
C PRO A 48 -10.39 14.07 -9.66
N ASP A 49 -10.17 14.76 -8.54
CA ASP A 49 -11.11 15.74 -7.98
C ASP A 49 -10.68 17.21 -8.13
N GLY A 50 -9.62 17.49 -8.91
CA GLY A 50 -9.33 18.85 -9.42
C GLY A 50 -9.02 19.95 -8.40
N TYR A 51 -8.91 19.67 -7.10
CA TYR A 51 -8.87 20.71 -6.05
C TYR A 51 -7.49 21.14 -5.55
N LEU A 52 -6.41 20.78 -6.25
CA LEU A 52 -5.08 21.33 -5.99
C LEU A 52 -4.49 21.80 -7.32
N SER A 53 -5.00 22.92 -7.83
CA SER A 53 -4.34 23.70 -8.88
C SER A 53 -3.61 24.88 -8.20
N ASN A 54 -2.28 24.80 -8.16
CA ASN A 54 -1.30 25.90 -8.10
C ASN A 54 -0.15 25.75 -7.09
N ILE A 55 -0.17 24.78 -6.17
CA ILE A 55 1.04 24.40 -5.37
C ILE A 55 1.64 23.06 -5.83
N THR A 56 0.82 22.20 -6.41
CA THR A 56 1.12 20.84 -6.91
C THR A 56 1.82 20.80 -8.27
N ALA A 57 1.84 21.91 -9.01
CA ALA A 57 2.51 22.02 -10.30
C ALA A 57 4.00 22.43 -10.21
N TYR A 58 4.51 22.76 -9.02
CA TYR A 58 5.91 23.14 -8.82
C TYR A 58 6.85 21.94 -8.50
N PHE A 59 6.30 20.73 -8.33
CA PHE A 59 7.07 19.53 -7.95
C PHE A 59 6.92 18.36 -8.95
N SER A 60 6.48 18.65 -10.17
CA SER A 60 6.10 17.67 -11.21
C SER A 60 7.26 17.03 -11.97
N HIS A 61 8.52 17.12 -11.51
CA HIS A 61 9.64 16.51 -12.20
C HIS A 61 10.52 15.70 -11.22
N ALA A 62 10.33 14.37 -11.23
CA ALA A 62 11.24 13.34 -10.71
C ALA A 62 11.21 12.92 -9.22
N PHE A 63 10.05 12.89 -8.55
CA PHE A 63 9.93 12.17 -7.27
C PHE A 63 9.38 10.74 -7.48
N LEU A 64 10.13 9.75 -6.98
CA LEU A 64 9.69 8.37 -6.87
C LEU A 64 8.83 8.25 -5.60
N HIS A 65 7.59 7.78 -5.74
CA HIS A 65 6.73 7.41 -4.63
C HIS A 65 7.02 5.98 -4.19
N TRP A 66 7.14 5.75 -2.89
CA TRP A 66 7.47 4.45 -2.32
C TRP A 66 6.20 3.86 -1.71
N LEU A 67 5.92 2.62 -2.09
CA LEU A 67 4.78 1.84 -1.60
C LEU A 67 5.23 0.44 -1.19
N VAL A 68 4.39 -0.24 -0.42
CA VAL A 68 4.61 -1.60 0.03
C VAL A 68 3.53 -2.52 -0.53
N GLU A 69 3.95 -3.55 -1.25
CA GLU A 69 3.07 -4.66 -1.66
C GLU A 69 3.25 -5.83 -0.72
N VAL A 70 2.14 -6.33 -0.18
CA VAL A 70 2.10 -7.53 0.65
C VAL A 70 1.33 -8.61 -0.08
N ASN A 71 2.01 -9.73 -0.33
CA ASN A 71 1.41 -10.89 -0.98
C ASN A 71 0.91 -11.87 0.08
N PHE A 72 -0.33 -12.33 -0.10
CA PHE A 72 -1.02 -13.23 0.80
C PHE A 72 -1.39 -14.53 0.11
N LYS A 73 -1.49 -15.60 0.90
CA LYS A 73 -2.05 -16.87 0.50
C LYS A 73 -3.08 -17.31 1.53
N CYS A 74 -4.23 -17.79 1.07
CA CYS A 74 -5.18 -18.50 1.91
C CYS A 74 -4.73 -19.94 2.10
N ASN A 75 -4.53 -20.37 3.35
CA ASN A 75 -4.14 -21.73 3.68
C ASN A 75 -5.27 -22.76 3.48
N ASN A 76 -6.52 -22.31 3.42
CA ASN A 76 -7.67 -23.19 3.20
C ASN A 76 -7.88 -23.50 1.70
N CYS A 77 -8.04 -22.47 0.86
CA CYS A 77 -8.32 -22.66 -0.57
C CYS A 77 -7.09 -22.53 -1.49
N GLY A 78 -5.94 -22.10 -0.96
CA GLY A 78 -4.70 -21.94 -1.71
C GLY A 78 -4.61 -20.68 -2.58
N ARG A 79 -5.69 -19.89 -2.70
CA ARG A 79 -5.73 -18.64 -3.49
C ARG A 79 -4.66 -17.67 -2.99
N LYS A 80 -3.96 -17.04 -3.93
CA LYS A 80 -3.04 -15.93 -3.67
C LYS A 80 -3.73 -14.62 -4.02
N PHE A 81 -3.39 -13.58 -3.28
CA PHE A 81 -3.91 -12.23 -3.45
C PHE A 81 -2.92 -11.21 -2.90
N MET A 82 -3.14 -9.93 -3.12
CA MET A 82 -2.13 -8.91 -2.84
C MET A 82 -2.75 -7.58 -2.43
N CYS A 83 -2.21 -6.98 -1.38
CA CYS A 83 -2.55 -5.62 -0.97
C CYS A 83 -1.38 -4.68 -1.29
N THR A 84 -1.69 -3.52 -1.85
CA THR A 84 -0.77 -2.39 -1.92
C THR A 84 -1.12 -1.40 -0.81
N MET A 85 -0.11 -0.93 -0.09
CA MET A 85 -0.24 0.08 0.95
C MET A 85 0.76 1.22 0.71
N ASP A 86 0.31 2.45 0.85
CA ASP A 86 1.13 3.63 0.65
C ASP A 86 0.72 4.81 1.55
N PHE A 87 1.52 5.87 1.50
CA PHE A 87 1.31 7.11 2.26
C PHE A 87 1.58 8.32 1.39
N ASP A 88 0.60 9.19 1.19
CA ASP A 88 0.71 10.40 0.36
C ASP A 88 0.12 11.64 1.06
N VAL A 89 -0.27 12.66 0.28
CA VAL A 89 -0.85 13.91 0.77
C VAL A 89 -2.17 13.68 1.52
N GLY A 90 -2.94 12.66 1.12
CA GLY A 90 -4.19 12.25 1.76
C GLY A 90 -4.00 11.39 3.00
N GLY A 91 -2.75 11.02 3.32
CA GLY A 91 -2.41 10.14 4.42
C GLY A 91 -2.13 8.72 3.94
N LYS A 92 -2.42 7.73 4.77
CA LYS A 92 -2.21 6.32 4.41
C LYS A 92 -3.39 5.77 3.63
N HIS A 93 -3.09 5.01 2.58
CA HIS A 93 -4.07 4.30 1.78
C HIS A 93 -3.67 2.83 1.65
N TRP A 94 -4.66 1.99 1.40
CA TRP A 94 -4.45 0.58 1.08
C TRP A 94 -5.52 0.12 0.10
N TYR A 95 -5.16 -0.77 -0.80
CA TYR A 95 -6.08 -1.27 -1.83
C TYR A 95 -5.62 -2.62 -2.38
N TRP A 96 -6.60 -3.44 -2.79
CA TRP A 96 -6.39 -4.77 -3.35
C TRP A 96 -6.09 -4.71 -4.84
N ASN A 97 -4.97 -4.11 -5.21
CA ASN A 97 -4.48 -4.08 -6.59
C ASN A 97 -2.95 -4.19 -6.62
N LYS A 98 -2.44 -4.68 -7.75
CA LYS A 98 -1.02 -4.76 -8.03
C LYS A 98 -0.53 -3.51 -8.75
N VAL A 99 0.54 -2.91 -8.25
CA VAL A 99 1.21 -1.75 -8.83
C VAL A 99 2.58 -2.12 -9.41
N SER A 100 3.21 -3.22 -8.95
CA SER A 100 4.54 -3.66 -9.35
C SER A 100 4.72 -4.11 -10.80
N ASP A 101 3.66 -4.19 -11.61
CA ASP A 101 3.79 -4.62 -13.00
C ASP A 101 4.78 -3.74 -13.78
N ASN A 102 5.89 -4.37 -14.16
CA ASN A 102 7.05 -3.75 -14.82
C ASN A 102 7.74 -2.63 -14.04
N ARG A 103 7.66 -2.63 -12.70
CA ARG A 103 8.29 -1.63 -11.83
C ARG A 103 9.45 -2.23 -11.02
N PRO A 104 10.50 -1.44 -10.74
CA PRO A 104 11.65 -1.94 -9.98
C PRO A 104 11.28 -2.16 -8.51
N ILE A 105 11.39 -3.42 -8.08
CA ILE A 105 11.35 -3.80 -6.66
C ILE A 105 12.66 -3.36 -6.01
N LYS A 106 12.57 -2.57 -4.95
CA LYS A 106 13.72 -2.07 -4.18
C LYS A 106 14.13 -3.02 -3.06
N TYR A 107 13.14 -3.56 -2.36
CA TYR A 107 13.34 -4.50 -1.26
C TYR A 107 12.30 -5.61 -1.37
N SER A 108 12.69 -6.83 -1.04
CA SER A 108 11.80 -8.00 -1.02
C SER A 108 12.23 -8.95 0.09
N ALA A 109 11.28 -9.41 0.89
CA ALA A 109 11.50 -10.40 1.92
C ALA A 109 10.36 -11.42 1.95
N GLY A 110 10.72 -12.68 2.22
CA GLY A 110 9.76 -13.67 2.66
C GLY A 110 9.36 -13.37 4.10
N ILE A 111 8.05 -13.39 4.37
CA ILE A 111 7.50 -13.21 5.71
C ILE A 111 6.53 -14.36 6.00
N ASP A 112 6.18 -14.57 7.27
CA ASP A 112 5.10 -15.47 7.65
C ASP A 112 4.27 -14.81 8.75
N ARG A 113 3.29 -14.00 8.33
CA ARG A 113 2.46 -13.20 9.23
C ARG A 113 0.97 -13.41 8.90
N PRO A 114 0.09 -13.55 9.90
CA PRO A 114 -1.35 -13.55 9.63
C PRO A 114 -1.81 -12.18 9.10
N LEU A 115 -2.91 -12.14 8.35
CA LEU A 115 -3.47 -10.89 7.83
C LEU A 115 -3.70 -9.85 8.95
N GLU A 116 -4.27 -10.28 10.08
CA GLU A 116 -4.52 -9.43 11.25
C GLU A 116 -3.24 -8.75 11.78
N TYR A 117 -2.08 -9.41 11.70
CA TYR A 117 -0.81 -8.79 12.08
C TYR A 117 -0.45 -7.64 11.15
N VAL A 118 -0.64 -7.82 9.84
CA VAL A 118 -0.35 -6.79 8.83
C VAL A 118 -1.29 -5.60 9.02
N GLU A 119 -2.59 -5.86 9.22
CA GLU A 119 -3.60 -4.85 9.50
C GLU A 119 -3.30 -4.08 10.78
N HIS A 120 -2.89 -4.78 11.84
CA HIS A 120 -2.49 -4.15 13.10
C HIS A 120 -1.27 -3.24 12.91
N GLN A 121 -0.20 -3.71 12.26
CA GLN A 121 0.98 -2.86 12.00
C GLN A 121 0.62 -1.63 11.15
N TYR A 122 -0.23 -1.80 10.14
CA TYR A 122 -0.70 -0.71 9.31
C TYR A 122 -1.54 0.29 10.14
N GLY A 123 -2.41 -0.21 11.02
CA GLY A 123 -3.24 0.58 11.93
C GLY A 123 -2.43 1.46 12.87
N GLU A 124 -1.41 0.89 13.50
CA GLU A 124 -0.51 1.56 14.46
C GLU A 124 0.34 2.68 13.83
N MET A 125 0.59 2.62 12.52
CA MET A 125 1.28 3.69 11.79
C MET A 125 0.30 4.82 11.48
N GLN A 126 0.03 5.69 12.45
CA GLN A 126 -0.77 6.91 12.25
C GLN A 126 0.04 7.99 11.49
N GLY A 127 -0.64 8.74 10.63
CA GLY A 127 -0.04 9.72 9.73
C GLY A 127 0.61 10.92 10.42
N ASP A 128 0.33 11.16 11.70
CA ASP A 128 0.77 12.37 12.43
C ASP A 128 2.29 12.49 12.57
N GLY A 129 3.02 11.36 12.49
CA GLY A 129 4.48 11.34 12.46
C GLY A 129 5.08 11.58 11.08
N TYR A 130 4.28 11.43 10.02
CA TYR A 130 4.71 11.47 8.62
C TYR A 130 4.29 12.79 7.96
N SER A 131 5.19 13.36 7.17
CA SER A 131 4.93 14.57 6.41
C SER A 131 5.53 14.45 5.02
N ILE A 132 4.87 15.05 4.03
CA ILE A 132 5.32 15.05 2.63
C ILE A 132 6.76 15.60 2.49
N ILE A 133 7.19 16.47 3.42
CA ILE A 133 8.44 17.21 3.32
C ILE A 133 9.59 16.51 4.06
N SER A 134 9.38 16.09 5.30
CA SER A 134 10.46 15.67 6.21
C SER A 134 10.44 14.19 6.58
N PHE A 135 9.26 13.55 6.53
CA PHE A 135 9.09 12.14 6.91
C PHE A 135 8.04 11.50 6.00
N ASN A 136 8.41 11.40 4.72
CA ASN A 136 7.49 11.16 3.60
C ASN A 136 7.25 9.67 3.31
N CYS A 137 6.65 9.36 2.14
CA CYS A 137 6.32 8.01 1.69
C CYS A 137 7.49 7.01 1.74
N ILE A 138 8.73 7.48 1.54
CA ILE A 138 9.94 6.65 1.64
C ILE A 138 10.13 6.14 3.07
N HIS A 139 9.99 7.04 4.04
CA HIS A 139 10.16 6.73 5.46
C HIS A 139 9.04 5.82 5.93
N TRP A 140 7.80 6.14 5.55
CA TRP A 140 6.64 5.32 5.84
C TRP A 140 6.79 3.89 5.29
N ALA A 141 7.15 3.74 4.01
CA ALA A 141 7.31 2.43 3.39
C ALA A 141 8.42 1.60 4.05
N LYS A 142 9.54 2.23 4.41
CA LYS A 142 10.65 1.56 5.12
C LYS A 142 10.26 1.12 6.52
N ASP A 143 9.59 1.98 7.29
CA ASP A 143 9.15 1.65 8.64
C ASP A 143 8.11 0.53 8.64
N PHE A 144 7.13 0.61 7.72
CA PHE A 144 6.10 -0.39 7.59
C PHE A 144 6.70 -1.74 7.18
N TYR A 145 7.55 -1.76 6.16
CA TYR A 145 8.26 -2.96 5.74
C TYR A 145 9.08 -3.56 6.88
N SER A 146 9.83 -2.73 7.63
CA SER A 146 10.65 -3.18 8.77
C SER A 146 9.80 -3.79 9.89
N ARG A 147 8.59 -3.27 10.14
CA ARG A 147 7.63 -3.86 11.09
C ARG A 147 7.11 -5.22 10.63
N LEU A 148 6.93 -5.43 9.33
CA LEU A 148 6.47 -6.70 8.78
C LEU A 148 7.57 -7.77 8.82
N THR A 149 8.78 -7.41 8.42
CA THR A 149 9.92 -8.33 8.30
C THR A 149 10.64 -8.57 9.63
N GLY A 150 10.60 -7.61 10.55
CA GLY A 150 11.44 -7.58 11.75
C GLY A 150 12.87 -7.12 11.48
N GLU A 151 13.18 -6.73 10.24
CA GLU A 151 14.52 -6.32 9.81
C GLU A 151 14.52 -4.82 9.49
N PRO A 152 15.24 -3.98 10.26
CA PRO A 152 15.29 -2.56 9.99
C PRO A 152 16.01 -2.29 8.68
N LEU A 153 15.34 -1.56 7.78
CA LEU A 153 15.98 -1.04 6.56
C LEU A 153 16.81 0.19 6.91
N THR A 154 18.02 -0.02 7.44
CA THR A 154 19.00 1.05 7.64
C THR A 154 19.72 1.34 6.33
N GLY A 155 19.48 2.50 5.75
CA GLY A 155 20.20 2.95 4.55
C GLY A 155 19.50 4.13 3.86
N ASP A 156 20.29 5.12 3.44
CA ASP A 156 19.81 6.24 2.65
C ASP A 156 19.48 5.73 1.23
N PRO A 157 18.31 6.06 0.64
CA PRO A 157 17.90 5.54 -0.67
C PRO A 157 18.63 6.19 -1.86
N SER A 158 19.69 6.95 -1.59
CA SER A 158 20.46 7.77 -2.54
C SER A 158 21.73 7.09 -3.07
N SER A 159 21.88 5.77 -2.90
CA SER A 159 23.00 4.99 -3.47
C SER A 159 22.64 4.31 -4.79
#